data_AF-A0A1V5MA44-F1
#
_entry.id   AF-A0A1V5MA44-F1
#
_cell.length_a   1.000
_cell.length_b   1.000
_cell.length_c   1.000
_cell.angle_alpha   90.00
_cell.angle_beta   90.00
_cell.angle_gamma   90.00
#
_symmetry.space_group_name_H-M   'P 1'
#
loop_
_entity.id
_entity.type
_entity.pdbx_description
1 polymer ?
#
loop_
_entity_poly.entity_id
_entity_poly.type
_entity_poly.pdbx_seq_one_letter_code
_entity_poly.pdbx_strand_id
1 'polypeptide(L)'
;MRRIYEAGHLPAQYGIGIRHLAEAALNLVRQSLDAFARLDVPLAQEVIKADSDVDTEFKSIIRQLITHMMEDPRTITTSIEIISIARAIERIGDHAKNLGEQVVFIVEGRDIRHIKEKAQ
;
A
#
# COMPACT_ATOMS: atom_id res chain seq x y z
N MET A 1 13.32 -5.97 13.48
CA MET A 1 14.42 -5.75 12.51
C MET A 1 15.60 -6.66 12.78
N ARG A 2 16.26 -6.60 13.96
CA ARG A 2 17.45 -7.42 14.27
C ARG A 2 17.25 -8.94 14.10
N ARG A 3 16.05 -9.46 14.39
CA ARG A 3 15.73 -10.88 14.25
C ARG A 3 15.44 -11.37 12.83
N ILE A 4 14.88 -10.55 11.94
CA ILE A 4 14.73 -10.93 10.51
C ILE A 4 16.10 -11.13 9.86
N TYR A 5 17.10 -10.33 10.26
CA TYR A 5 18.48 -10.51 9.82
C TYR A 5 19.18 -11.70 10.51
N GLU A 6 18.96 -11.93 11.81
CA GLU A 6 19.54 -13.06 12.55
C GLU A 6 18.95 -14.43 12.16
N ALA A 7 17.68 -14.48 11.74
CA ALA A 7 17.03 -15.71 11.25
C ALA A 7 17.45 -16.07 9.81
N GLY A 8 18.23 -15.20 9.14
CA GLY A 8 18.80 -15.43 7.82
C GLY A 8 17.83 -15.41 6.64
N HIS A 9 16.55 -15.70 6.84
CA HIS A 9 15.51 -15.68 5.80
C HIS A 9 14.15 -15.28 6.39
N LEU A 10 13.44 -14.37 5.71
CA LEU A 10 11.98 -14.34 5.80
C LEU A 10 11.50 -15.72 5.35
N PRO A 11 10.64 -16.42 6.11
CA PRO A 11 10.02 -17.65 5.61
C PRO A 11 9.45 -17.36 4.22
N ALA A 12 9.85 -18.12 3.21
CA ALA A 12 9.60 -17.81 1.80
C ALA A 12 8.11 -17.52 1.52
N GLN A 13 7.22 -18.11 2.32
CA GLN A 13 5.77 -17.88 2.34
C GLN A 13 5.35 -16.41 2.51
N TYR A 14 6.11 -15.58 3.22
CA TYR A 14 5.77 -14.15 3.43
C TYR A 14 6.39 -13.22 2.39
N GLY A 15 7.53 -13.61 1.84
CA GLY A 15 8.32 -12.76 0.94
C GLY A 15 7.60 -12.43 -0.37
N ILE A 16 6.75 -13.35 -0.87
CA ILE A 16 6.03 -13.16 -2.12
C ILE A 16 4.94 -12.08 -1.96
N GLY A 17 4.10 -12.18 -0.92
CA GLY A 17 3.03 -11.19 -0.68
C GLY A 17 3.58 -9.79 -0.43
N ILE A 18 4.66 -9.66 0.37
CA ILE A 18 5.30 -8.36 0.61
C ILE A 18 5.91 -7.79 -0.67
N ARG A 19 6.51 -8.63 -1.52
CA ARG A 19 7.06 -8.20 -2.80
C ARG A 19 5.97 -7.65 -3.72
N HIS A 20 4.87 -8.37 -3.88
CA HIS A 20 3.76 -7.92 -4.72
C HIS A 20 3.17 -6.60 -4.21
N LEU A 21 2.93 -6.47 -2.90
CA LEU A 21 2.49 -5.22 -2.29
C LEU A 21 3.46 -4.07 -2.56
N ALA A 22 4.78 -4.31 -2.46
CA ALA A 22 5.81 -3.32 -2.74
C ALA A 22 5.85 -2.91 -4.21
N GLU A 23 5.70 -3.86 -5.14
CA GLU A 23 5.66 -3.60 -6.57
C GLU A 23 4.43 -2.79 -6.96
N ALA A 24 3.26 -3.10 -6.38
CA ALA A 24 2.04 -2.35 -6.58
C ALA A 24 2.17 -0.90 -6.08
N ALA A 25 2.64 -0.71 -4.84
CA ALA A 25 2.87 0.64 -4.30
C ALA A 25 3.90 1.44 -5.12
N LEU A 26 4.98 0.80 -5.58
CA LEU A 26 5.98 1.44 -6.43
C LEU A 26 5.41 1.86 -7.79
N ASN A 27 4.48 1.05 -8.34
CA ASN A 27 3.78 1.41 -9.56
C ASN A 27 2.88 2.64 -9.36
N LEU A 28 2.12 2.72 -8.25
CA LEU A 28 1.32 3.90 -7.92
C LEU A 28 2.18 5.16 -7.80
N VAL A 29 3.35 5.06 -7.14
CA VAL A 29 4.29 6.18 -7.02
C VAL A 29 4.78 6.65 -8.40
N ARG A 30 5.16 5.72 -9.28
CA ARG A 30 5.60 6.08 -10.64
C ARG A 30 4.51 6.77 -11.43
N GLN A 31 3.30 6.19 -11.43
CA GLN A 31 2.16 6.73 -12.16
C GLN A 31 1.70 8.09 -11.60
N SER A 32 1.73 8.28 -10.27
CA SER A 32 1.35 9.55 -9.64
C SER A 32 2.34 10.67 -9.96
N LEU A 33 3.65 10.37 -9.96
CA LEU A 33 4.68 11.33 -10.38
C LEU A 33 4.56 11.67 -11.87
N ASP A 34 4.26 10.67 -12.70
CA ASP A 34 4.02 10.85 -14.13
C ASP A 34 2.79 11.71 -14.42
N ALA A 35 1.69 11.44 -13.70
CA ALA A 35 0.48 12.23 -13.78
C ALA A 35 0.73 13.67 -13.34
N PHE A 36 1.47 13.86 -12.26
CA PHE A 36 1.82 15.19 -11.76
C PHE A 36 2.70 15.96 -12.74
N ALA A 37 3.75 15.35 -13.29
CA ALA A 37 4.66 16.00 -14.23
C ALA A 37 3.97 16.46 -15.52
N ARG A 38 2.90 15.77 -15.92
CA ARG A 38 2.14 16.04 -17.16
C ARG A 38 0.78 16.69 -16.92
N LEU A 39 0.39 16.91 -15.66
CA LEU A 39 -0.95 17.31 -15.26
C LEU A 39 -2.04 16.42 -15.88
N ASP A 40 -1.76 15.12 -15.95
CA ASP A 40 -2.63 14.10 -16.58
C ASP A 40 -3.69 13.63 -15.59
N VAL A 41 -4.87 14.24 -15.67
CA VAL A 41 -6.03 13.92 -14.82
C VAL A 41 -6.52 12.48 -14.99
N PRO A 42 -6.70 11.94 -16.22
CA PRO A 42 -7.03 10.53 -16.40
C PRO A 42 -6.08 9.58 -15.68
N LEU A 43 -4.76 9.78 -15.82
CA LEU A 43 -3.78 8.93 -15.14
C LEU A 43 -3.86 9.09 -13.61
N ALA A 44 -4.06 10.32 -13.11
CA ALA A 44 -4.27 10.56 -11.68
C ALA A 44 -5.50 9.82 -11.13
N GLN A 45 -6.61 9.76 -11.88
CA GLN A 45 -7.80 9.01 -11.49
C GLN A 45 -7.55 7.50 -11.44
N GLU A 46 -6.74 6.96 -12.35
CA GLU A 46 -6.36 5.56 -12.33
C GLU A 46 -5.50 5.22 -11.10
N VAL A 47 -4.56 6.10 -10.71
CA VAL A 47 -3.80 5.95 -9.45
C VAL A 47 -4.73 5.90 -8.24
N ILE A 48 -5.68 6.83 -8.16
CA ILE A 48 -6.62 6.92 -7.02
C ILE A 48 -7.47 5.65 -6.89
N LYS A 49 -7.88 5.06 -8.02
CA LYS A 49 -8.63 3.80 -8.03
C LYS A 49 -7.75 2.63 -7.64
N ALA A 50 -6.55 2.53 -8.21
CA ALA A 50 -5.63 1.40 -8.01
C ALA A 50 -5.09 1.32 -6.57
N ASP A 51 -5.12 2.40 -5.78
CA ASP A 51 -4.81 2.37 -4.35
C ASP A 51 -5.69 1.39 -3.55
N SER A 52 -6.96 1.17 -3.94
CA SER A 52 -7.82 0.21 -3.24
C SER A 52 -7.32 -1.24 -3.35
N ASP A 53 -6.57 -1.55 -4.41
CA ASP A 53 -6.01 -2.89 -4.60
C ASP A 53 -4.83 -3.11 -3.62
N VAL A 54 -4.02 -2.07 -3.39
CA VAL A 54 -2.92 -2.08 -2.39
C VAL A 54 -3.48 -2.25 -0.98
N ASP A 55 -4.53 -1.52 -0.61
CA ASP A 55 -5.20 -1.69 0.69
C ASP A 55 -5.82 -3.10 0.85
N THR A 56 -6.41 -3.64 -0.22
CA THR A 56 -6.97 -5.00 -0.22
C THR A 56 -5.89 -6.05 -0.02
N GLU A 57 -4.77 -5.94 -0.72
CA GLU A 57 -3.63 -6.84 -0.60
C GLU A 57 -2.99 -6.75 0.79
N PHE A 58 -2.80 -5.53 1.31
CA PHE A 58 -2.34 -5.30 2.68
C PHE A 58 -3.23 -6.04 3.69
N LYS A 59 -4.56 -5.86 3.63
CA LYS A 59 -5.52 -6.57 4.50
C LYS A 59 -5.46 -8.09 4.35
N SER A 60 -5.18 -8.60 3.16
CA SER A 60 -4.97 -10.03 2.91
C SER A 60 -3.74 -10.55 3.66
N ILE A 61 -2.61 -9.84 3.54
CA ILE A 61 -1.35 -10.18 4.22
C ILE A 61 -1.53 -10.17 5.75
N ILE A 62 -2.24 -9.19 6.30
CA ILE A 62 -2.53 -9.13 7.74
C ILE A 62 -3.30 -10.38 8.19
N ARG A 63 -4.34 -10.79 7.46
CA ARG A 63 -5.12 -11.99 7.80
C ARG A 63 -4.27 -13.25 7.78
N GLN A 64 -3.43 -13.42 6.77
CA GLN A 64 -2.50 -14.55 6.68
C GLN A 64 -1.53 -14.59 7.87
N LEU A 65 -0.96 -13.43 8.23
CA LEU A 65 -0.06 -13.32 9.39
C LEU A 65 -0.77 -13.67 10.70
N ILE A 66 -2.03 -13.27 10.87
CA ILE A 66 -2.84 -13.63 12.04
C ILE A 66 -3.07 -15.14 12.11
N THR A 67 -3.46 -15.78 11.00
CA THR A 67 -3.62 -17.24 10.95
C THR A 67 -2.34 -17.96 11.36
N HIS A 68 -1.18 -17.54 10.84
CA HIS A 68 0.09 -18.14 11.23
C HIS A 68 0.48 -17.92 12.69
N MET A 69 0.15 -16.75 13.26
CA MET A 69 0.33 -16.51 14.70
C MET A 69 -0.54 -17.43 15.57
N MET A 70 -1.74 -17.79 15.09
CA MET A 70 -2.63 -18.72 15.78
C MET A 70 -2.16 -20.17 15.66
N GLU A 71 -1.59 -20.55 14.51
CA GLU A 71 -1.02 -21.90 14.28
C GLU A 71 0.26 -22.12 15.09
N ASP A 72 1.14 -21.12 15.18
CA ASP A 72 2.38 -21.19 15.94
C ASP A 72 2.66 -19.85 16.66
N PRO A 73 2.41 -19.76 17.99
CA PRO A 73 2.67 -18.55 18.77
C PRO A 73 4.13 -18.06 18.75
N ARG A 74 5.10 -18.92 18.40
CA ARG A 74 6.51 -18.51 18.28
C ARG A 74 6.73 -17.54 17.11
N THR A 75 5.81 -17.47 16.16
CA THR A 75 5.87 -16.59 14.99
C THR A 75 5.41 -15.16 15.27
N ILE A 76 4.75 -14.90 16.41
CA ILE A 76 4.12 -13.60 16.74
C ILE A 76 5.07 -12.42 16.55
N THR A 77 6.28 -12.49 17.11
CA THR A 77 7.24 -11.39 17.00
C THR A 77 7.62 -11.10 15.55
N THR A 78 7.92 -12.14 14.76
CA THR A 78 8.28 -11.98 13.34
C THR A 78 7.11 -11.46 12.53
N SER A 79 5.91 -11.96 12.78
CA SER A 79 4.68 -11.49 12.11
C SER A 79 4.42 -10.01 12.38
N ILE A 80 4.58 -9.55 13.61
CA ILE A 80 4.46 -8.12 13.95
C ILE A 80 5.47 -7.27 13.17
N GLU A 81 6.73 -7.73 13.07
CA GLU A 81 7.74 -7.01 12.28
C GLU A 81 7.35 -6.92 10.79
N ILE A 82 6.80 -8.00 10.22
CA ILE A 82 6.31 -8.01 8.82
C ILE A 82 5.11 -7.08 8.66
N ILE A 83 4.17 -7.06 9.62
CA ILE A 83 3.03 -6.12 9.62
C ILE A 83 3.53 -4.67 9.59
N SER A 84 4.57 -4.34 10.36
CA SER A 84 5.17 -3.00 10.34
C SER A 84 5.73 -2.64 8.97
N ILE A 85 6.36 -3.58 8.27
CA ILE A 85 6.87 -3.39 6.90
C ILE A 85 5.70 -3.20 5.92
N ALA A 86 4.72 -4.10 5.94
CA ALA A 86 3.55 -4.04 5.05
C ALA A 86 2.79 -2.72 5.21
N ARG A 87 2.62 -2.24 6.45
CA ARG A 87 2.00 -0.93 6.72
C ARG A 87 2.83 0.23 6.19
N ALA A 88 4.15 0.14 6.24
CA ALA A 88 5.00 1.18 5.65
C ALA A 88 4.83 1.27 4.13
N ILE A 89 4.65 0.12 3.47
CA ILE A 89 4.38 0.04 2.03
C ILE A 89 2.99 0.60 1.69
N GLU A 90 1.95 0.22 2.44
CA GLU A 90 0.59 0.72 2.24
C GLU A 90 0.54 2.26 2.35
N ARG A 91 1.21 2.85 3.34
CA ARG A 91 1.33 4.32 3.44
C ARG A 91 2.02 4.98 2.24
N ILE A 92 2.97 4.29 1.59
CA ILE A 92 3.59 4.79 0.36
C ILE A 92 2.55 4.84 -0.77
N GLY A 93 1.69 3.82 -0.86
CA GLY A 93 0.52 3.81 -1.76
C GLY A 93 -0.43 4.98 -1.51
N ASP A 94 -0.84 5.19 -0.25
CA ASP A 94 -1.74 6.29 0.10
C ASP A 94 -1.11 7.66 -0.22
N HIS A 95 0.19 7.84 -0.02
CA HIS A 95 0.88 9.06 -0.46
C HIS A 95 0.86 9.26 -1.99
N ALA A 96 0.95 8.19 -2.77
CA ALA A 96 0.81 8.26 -4.23
C ALA A 96 -0.63 8.64 -4.64
N LYS A 97 -1.65 8.07 -3.99
CA LYS A 97 -3.04 8.49 -4.17
C LYS A 97 -3.26 9.96 -3.84
N ASN A 98 -2.77 10.42 -2.69
CA ASN A 98 -2.87 11.82 -2.29
C ASN A 98 -2.26 12.77 -3.33
N LEU A 99 -1.14 12.38 -3.96
CA LEU A 99 -0.56 13.15 -5.08
C LEU A 99 -1.49 13.16 -6.30
N GLY A 100 -2.10 12.02 -6.65
CA GLY A 100 -3.12 11.96 -7.71
C GLY A 100 -4.31 12.90 -7.43
N GLU A 101 -4.81 12.93 -6.20
CA GLU A 101 -5.90 13.84 -5.80
C GLU A 101 -5.50 15.31 -5.95
N GLN A 102 -4.24 15.66 -5.65
CA GLN A 102 -3.72 17.00 -5.87
C GLN A 102 -3.66 17.37 -7.36
N VAL A 103 -3.29 16.43 -8.25
CA VAL A 103 -3.31 16.67 -9.70
C VAL A 103 -4.71 17.03 -10.19
N VAL A 104 -5.72 16.25 -9.78
CA VAL A 104 -7.12 16.55 -10.13
C VAL A 104 -7.52 17.93 -9.63
N PHE A 105 -7.17 18.26 -8.38
CA PHE A 105 -7.48 19.57 -7.81
C PHE A 105 -6.80 20.72 -8.56
N ILE A 106 -5.52 20.58 -8.92
CA ILE A 106 -4.76 21.63 -9.63
C ILE A 106 -5.35 21.91 -11.02
N VAL A 107 -5.80 20.87 -11.73
CA VAL A 107 -6.28 21.00 -13.11
C VAL A 107 -7.75 21.37 -13.18
N GLU A 108 -8.60 20.73 -12.40
CA GLU A 108 -10.05 20.90 -12.47
C GLU A 108 -10.58 21.92 -11.46
N GLY A 109 -9.79 22.32 -10.46
CA GLY A 109 -10.24 23.16 -9.35
C GLY A 109 -11.26 22.48 -8.42
N ARG A 110 -11.49 21.17 -8.60
CA ARG A 110 -12.45 20.37 -7.83
C ARG A 110 -11.74 19.60 -6.73
N ASP A 111 -12.18 19.78 -5.48
CA ASP A 111 -11.72 18.96 -4.38
C ASP A 111 -12.48 17.63 -4.36
N ILE A 112 -11.80 16.56 -4.78
CA ILE A 112 -12.36 15.21 -4.80
C ILE A 112 -12.10 14.42 -3.51
N ARG A 113 -11.30 14.95 -2.57
CA ARG A 113 -10.87 14.27 -1.33
C ARG A 113 -12.03 14.06 -0.36
N HIS A 114 -12.96 15.02 -0.32
CA HIS A 114 -14.08 15.06 0.64
C HIS A 114 -15.43 14.61 0.05
N ILE A 115 -15.48 14.18 -1.21
CA ILE A 115 -16.76 13.81 -1.85
C ILE A 115 -17.31 12.49 -1.28
N LYS A 116 -16.45 11.63 -0.74
CA LYS A 116 -16.85 10.35 -0.12
C LYS A 116 -17.68 10.53 1.17
N GLU A 117 -17.65 11.69 1.84
CA GLU A 117 -18.36 11.90 3.11
C GLU A 117 -19.86 12.24 2.96
N LYS A 118 -20.33 12.63 1.77
CA LYS A 118 -21.74 13.04 1.56
C LYS A 118 -22.65 11.95 1.02
N ALA A 119 -22.16 10.72 0.89
CA ALA A 119 -22.92 9.57 0.45
C ALA A 119 -23.03 8.52 1.58
N GLN A 120 -23.63 8.93 2.71
CA GLN A 120 -24.20 8.05 3.72
C GLN A 120 -25.35 8.75 4.43
#